data_AF-A0A7W0U799-F1
#
_entry.id   AF-A0A7W0U799-F1
#
_cell.length_a   1.000
_cell.length_b   1.000
_cell.length_c   1.000
_cell.angle_alpha   90.00
_cell.angle_beta   90.00
_cell.angle_gamma   90.00
#
_symmetry.space_group_name_H-M   'P 1'
#
loop_
_entity.id
_entity.type
_entity.pdbx_description
1 polymer ?
#
loop_
_entity_poly.entity_id
_entity_poly.type
_entity_poly.pdbx_seq_one_letter_code
_entity_poly.pdbx_strand_id
1 'polypeptide(L)'
;MLLSTDIRLSEVLSALSAALDLTEGQPIGHSARTCLVGMRIAEELALGLDERSDLFYALLLKDAGCSSNAAKVSALFAAHDQEVKRDRKTTHWPRTRDSLGHVLRSARPNGSLLERARQMVAVSRSGAEGTRELTQLRCERGAGIARSLGFPLATAEAIRGLDEHWDGAGYPAGLTGGENSLLGRILGLAQTVEVYSVAGREIACEMARARSGTWFDPALVDAFEAVEHDEDFWADLTLEGDELQLRVATMEPEDRVLEADEETLDRVSEAFAQVVDAKSPWTYRHSLGVARVAV
;
A
#
# COMPACT_ATOMS: atom_id res chain seq x y z
N MET A 1 26.43 14.95 -27.60
CA MET A 1 26.66 14.52 -26.21
C MET A 1 25.35 14.75 -25.49
N LEU A 2 24.44 13.78 -25.55
CA LEU A 2 23.26 13.80 -24.69
C LEU A 2 23.77 13.48 -23.29
N LEU A 3 23.47 14.34 -22.32
CA LEU A 3 23.75 14.08 -20.91
C LEU A 3 22.98 12.79 -20.54
N SER A 4 23.70 11.70 -20.30
CA SER A 4 23.13 10.57 -19.57
C SER A 4 22.86 11.08 -18.17
N THR A 5 21.63 11.46 -17.90
CA THR A 5 21.17 11.63 -16.52
C THR A 5 20.82 10.22 -16.09
N ASP A 6 21.72 9.57 -15.36
CA ASP A 6 21.50 8.23 -14.82
C ASP A 6 20.44 8.36 -13.71
N ILE A 7 19.17 8.34 -14.11
CA ILE A 7 18.02 8.46 -13.20
C ILE A 7 17.81 7.11 -12.55
N ARG A 8 17.77 7.06 -11.21
CA ARG A 8 17.44 5.83 -10.49
C ARG A 8 15.96 5.53 -10.62
N LEU A 9 15.62 4.26 -10.84
CA LEU A 9 14.23 3.83 -10.90
C LEU A 9 13.51 4.09 -9.56
N SER A 10 14.22 3.99 -8.45
CA SER A 10 13.72 4.29 -7.10
C SER A 10 13.22 5.74 -6.97
N GLU A 11 13.91 6.72 -7.55
CA GLU A 11 13.49 8.13 -7.56
C GLU A 11 12.19 8.31 -8.34
N VAL A 12 12.09 7.70 -9.53
CA VAL A 12 10.89 7.75 -10.37
C VAL A 12 9.71 7.11 -9.67
N LEU A 13 9.89 5.90 -9.14
CA LEU A 13 8.82 5.16 -8.47
C LEU A 13 8.38 5.84 -7.18
N SER A 14 9.30 6.35 -6.38
CA SER A 14 8.96 7.03 -5.13
C SER A 14 8.21 8.35 -5.37
N ALA A 15 8.56 9.12 -6.42
CA ALA A 15 7.81 10.30 -6.83
C ALA A 15 6.38 9.94 -7.30
N LEU A 16 6.25 8.88 -8.10
CA LEU A 16 4.95 8.40 -8.56
C LEU A 16 4.09 7.84 -7.43
N SER A 17 4.69 7.15 -6.46
CA SER A 17 4.00 6.65 -5.27
C SER A 17 3.48 7.78 -4.40
N ALA A 18 4.20 8.90 -4.28
CA ALA A 18 3.68 10.09 -3.60
C ALA A 18 2.43 10.66 -4.29
N ALA A 19 2.37 10.62 -5.62
CA ALA A 19 1.16 11.00 -6.37
C ALA A 19 0.02 10.00 -6.12
N LEU A 20 0.31 8.70 -6.04
CA LEU A 20 -0.70 7.69 -5.70
C LEU A 20 -1.25 7.87 -4.29
N ASP A 21 -0.40 8.13 -3.29
CA ASP A 21 -0.79 8.38 -1.89
C ASP A 21 -1.88 9.46 -1.81
N LEU A 22 -1.69 10.59 -2.52
CA LEU A 22 -2.67 11.68 -2.63
C LEU A 22 -4.01 11.19 -3.16
N THR A 23 -3.96 10.41 -4.23
CA THR A 23 -5.17 9.93 -4.89
C THR A 23 -5.93 8.94 -4.00
N GLU A 24 -5.25 8.23 -3.12
CA GLU A 24 -5.82 7.25 -2.18
C GLU A 24 -6.27 7.88 -0.85
N GLY A 25 -6.09 9.19 -0.68
CA GLY A 25 -6.43 9.90 0.55
C GLY A 25 -5.46 9.66 1.69
N GLN A 26 -4.25 9.18 1.39
CA GLN A 26 -3.16 9.03 2.34
C GLN A 26 -2.31 10.31 2.42
N PRO A 27 -1.63 10.56 3.55
CA PRO A 27 -0.62 11.60 3.62
C PRO A 27 0.46 11.36 2.56
N ILE A 28 0.96 12.43 1.93
CA ILE A 28 2.10 12.35 1.01
C ILE A 28 3.28 11.66 1.73
N GLY A 29 3.93 10.73 1.03
CA GLY A 29 5.09 10.00 1.57
C GLY A 29 4.71 8.77 2.40
N HIS A 30 3.43 8.38 2.45
CA HIS A 30 2.98 7.16 3.13
C HIS A 30 3.75 5.94 2.63
N SER A 31 3.88 5.78 1.32
CA SER A 31 4.62 4.66 0.73
C SER A 31 6.13 4.73 1.00
N ALA A 32 6.70 5.94 0.99
CA ALA A 32 8.10 6.17 1.31
C ALA A 32 8.44 5.84 2.77
N ARG A 33 7.65 6.32 3.75
CA ARG A 33 7.82 5.98 5.17
C ARG A 33 7.56 4.50 5.45
N THR A 34 6.58 3.90 4.77
CA THR A 34 6.38 2.45 4.83
C THR A 34 7.64 1.71 4.35
N CYS A 35 8.30 2.21 3.30
CA CYS A 35 9.56 1.68 2.82
C CYS A 35 10.66 1.73 3.89
N LEU A 36 10.82 2.86 4.58
CA LEU A 36 11.78 3.00 5.68
C LEU A 36 11.55 1.95 6.78
N VAL A 37 10.30 1.76 7.22
CA VAL A 37 9.96 0.75 8.24
C VAL A 37 10.29 -0.66 7.75
N GLY A 38 9.85 -1.03 6.56
CA GLY A 38 10.05 -2.38 6.03
C GLY A 38 11.53 -2.71 5.80
N MET A 39 12.30 -1.74 5.30
CA MET A 39 13.74 -1.91 5.09
C MET A 39 14.51 -2.00 6.40
N ARG A 40 14.12 -1.23 7.43
CA ARG A 40 14.73 -1.34 8.76
C ARG A 40 14.47 -2.71 9.40
N ILE A 41 13.26 -3.26 9.26
CA ILE A 41 12.94 -4.63 9.70
C ILE A 41 13.78 -5.66 8.94
N ALA A 42 13.94 -5.49 7.62
CA ALA A 42 14.75 -6.39 6.80
C ALA A 42 16.24 -6.36 7.19
N GLU A 43 16.76 -5.20 7.60
CA GLU A 43 18.11 -5.07 8.13
C GLU A 43 18.29 -5.78 9.46
N GLU A 44 17.33 -5.63 10.38
CA GLU A 44 17.35 -6.33 11.67
C GLU A 44 17.31 -7.86 11.51
N LEU A 45 16.57 -8.34 10.51
CA LEU A 45 16.53 -9.76 10.12
C LEU A 45 17.75 -10.23 9.33
N ALA A 46 18.67 -9.32 9.00
CA ALA A 46 19.84 -9.57 8.17
C ALA A 46 19.51 -10.22 6.81
N LEU A 47 18.44 -9.76 6.15
CA LEU A 47 18.05 -10.26 4.83
C LEU A 47 19.12 -9.97 3.78
N GLY A 48 19.22 -10.86 2.78
CA GLY A 48 20.16 -10.72 1.68
C GLY A 48 19.83 -9.52 0.78
N LEU A 49 20.81 -9.05 -0.01
CA LEU A 49 20.63 -7.89 -0.90
C LEU A 49 19.52 -8.10 -1.93
N ASP A 50 19.34 -9.32 -2.43
CA ASP A 50 18.30 -9.66 -3.41
C ASP A 50 16.90 -9.53 -2.78
N GLU A 51 16.69 -10.12 -1.59
CA GLU A 51 15.42 -10.03 -0.87
C GLU A 51 15.10 -8.58 -0.45
N ARG A 52 16.12 -7.83 -0.02
CA ARG A 52 15.99 -6.41 0.29
C ARG A 52 15.61 -5.58 -0.94
N SER A 53 16.18 -5.88 -2.11
CA SER A 53 15.83 -5.20 -3.36
C SER A 53 14.39 -5.50 -3.75
N ASP A 54 13.99 -6.77 -3.70
CA ASP A 54 12.62 -7.19 -4.00
C ASP A 54 11.60 -6.53 -3.07
N LEU A 55 11.93 -6.44 -1.78
CA LEU A 55 11.12 -5.80 -0.75
C LEU A 55 11.03 -4.29 -0.94
N PHE A 56 12.15 -3.63 -1.23
CA PHE A 56 12.24 -2.18 -1.43
C PHE A 56 11.25 -1.72 -2.50
N TYR A 57 11.27 -2.35 -3.67
CA TYR A 57 10.34 -2.01 -4.75
C TYR A 57 8.90 -2.43 -4.44
N ALA A 58 8.70 -3.54 -3.70
CA ALA A 58 7.37 -3.93 -3.26
C ALA A 58 6.75 -2.88 -2.33
N LEU A 59 7.53 -2.33 -1.39
CA LEU A 59 7.09 -1.31 -0.44
C LEU A 59 6.68 -0.02 -1.16
N LEU A 60 7.46 0.41 -2.16
CA LEU A 60 7.11 1.58 -2.98
C LEU A 60 5.86 1.37 -3.83
N LEU A 61 5.68 0.16 -4.40
CA LEU A 61 4.59 -0.16 -5.32
C LEU A 61 3.33 -0.72 -4.67
N LYS A 62 3.31 -0.89 -3.34
CA LYS A 62 2.25 -1.59 -2.60
C LYS A 62 0.84 -1.08 -2.89
N ASP A 63 0.71 0.21 -3.20
CA ASP A 63 -0.57 0.89 -3.44
C ASP A 63 -0.90 1.09 -4.94
N ALA A 64 -0.07 0.59 -5.86
CA ALA A 64 -0.32 0.70 -7.30
C ALA A 64 -1.66 0.06 -7.73
N GLY A 65 -2.10 -0.97 -6.99
CA GLY A 65 -3.38 -1.64 -7.20
C GLY A 65 -4.61 -0.91 -6.64
N CYS A 66 -4.45 0.13 -5.81
CA CYS A 66 -5.58 0.75 -5.09
C CYS A 66 -6.56 1.51 -6.01
N SER A 67 -6.08 1.96 -7.16
CA SER A 67 -6.85 2.68 -8.18
C SER A 67 -8.01 1.86 -8.77
N SER A 68 -7.91 0.53 -8.84
CA SER A 68 -8.91 -0.31 -9.56
C SER A 68 -10.27 -0.42 -8.89
N ASN A 69 -10.37 -0.02 -7.62
CA ASN A 69 -11.60 -0.13 -6.85
C ASN A 69 -12.21 1.22 -6.48
N ALA A 70 -11.59 2.35 -6.80
CA ALA A 70 -12.07 3.68 -6.37
C ALA A 70 -13.53 3.93 -6.76
N ALA A 71 -13.91 3.58 -7.99
CA ALA A 71 -15.28 3.70 -8.48
C ALA A 71 -16.27 2.72 -7.82
N LYS A 72 -15.85 1.47 -7.57
CA LYS A 72 -16.67 0.41 -6.96
C LYS A 72 -16.84 0.62 -5.44
N VAL A 73 -15.81 1.12 -4.75
CA VAL A 73 -15.82 1.55 -3.34
C VAL A 73 -16.69 2.80 -3.17
N SER A 74 -16.52 3.82 -4.02
CA SER A 74 -17.40 5.00 -4.00
C SER A 74 -18.87 4.64 -4.26
N ALA A 75 -19.14 3.68 -5.16
CA ALA A 75 -20.49 3.17 -5.40
C ALA A 75 -21.05 2.33 -4.24
N LEU A 76 -20.24 1.50 -3.59
CA LEU A 76 -20.63 0.62 -2.49
C LEU A 76 -20.81 1.34 -1.16
N PHE A 77 -20.08 2.42 -0.91
CA PHE A 77 -20.19 3.18 0.34
C PHE A 77 -20.96 4.50 0.18
N ALA A 78 -21.25 4.93 -1.05
CA ALA A 78 -21.93 6.19 -1.36
C ALA A 78 -21.39 7.38 -0.55
N ALA A 79 -20.07 7.37 -0.37
CA ALA A 79 -19.24 8.35 0.31
C ALA A 79 -18.01 8.62 -0.58
N HIS A 80 -17.32 9.74 -0.35
CA HIS A 80 -16.07 10.03 -1.05
C HIS A 80 -15.03 8.95 -0.68
N ASP A 81 -14.41 8.35 -1.70
CA ASP A 81 -13.46 7.22 -1.60
C ASP A 81 -12.36 7.44 -0.54
N GLN A 82 -11.96 8.69 -0.32
CA GLN A 82 -10.93 9.11 0.64
C GLN A 82 -11.36 8.95 2.12
N GLU A 83 -12.62 9.19 2.46
CA GLU A 83 -13.10 9.14 3.86
C GLU A 83 -13.23 7.70 4.38
N VAL A 84 -13.61 6.76 3.51
CA VAL A 84 -13.78 5.34 3.87
C VAL A 84 -12.42 4.61 3.95
N LYS A 85 -11.44 5.05 3.16
CA LYS A 85 -10.09 4.45 3.11
C LYS A 85 -9.23 4.81 4.33
N ARG A 86 -9.40 6.01 4.89
CA ARG A 86 -8.65 6.50 6.06
C ARG A 86 -8.95 5.71 7.34
N ASP A 87 -10.20 5.30 7.54
CA ASP A 87 -10.66 4.61 8.77
C ASP A 87 -10.46 3.08 8.74
N ARG A 88 -10.11 2.49 7.58
CA ARG A 88 -10.00 1.03 7.43
C ARG A 88 -8.75 0.44 8.10
N LYS A 89 -7.66 1.21 8.22
CA LYS A 89 -6.38 0.73 8.79
C LYS A 89 -6.34 0.79 10.34
N THR A 90 -7.26 1.54 10.96
CA THR A 90 -7.29 1.77 12.41
C THR A 90 -8.32 0.91 13.15
N THR A 91 -9.22 0.22 12.43
CA THR A 91 -10.36 -0.46 13.04
C THR A 91 -10.22 -1.98 13.00
N HIS A 92 -10.28 -2.62 14.17
CA HIS A 92 -10.39 -4.08 14.31
C HIS A 92 -11.65 -4.59 13.59
N TRP A 93 -11.49 -5.43 12.58
CA TRP A 93 -12.61 -6.12 11.93
C TRP A 93 -12.83 -7.53 12.48
N PRO A 94 -13.41 -7.63 13.69
CA PRO A 94 -14.40 -8.66 13.96
C PRO A 94 -15.65 -8.06 14.63
N ARG A 95 -16.81 -8.18 13.94
CA ARG A 95 -18.19 -8.13 14.47
C ARG A 95 -18.40 -7.39 15.81
N THR A 96 -18.45 -6.06 15.81
CA THR A 96 -18.97 -5.28 16.95
C THR A 96 -19.95 -4.19 16.50
N ARG A 97 -20.73 -3.67 17.46
CA ARG A 97 -21.73 -2.61 17.25
C ARG A 97 -21.13 -1.30 16.69
N ASP A 98 -19.82 -1.10 16.82
CA ASP A 98 -19.12 0.09 16.32
C ASP A 98 -18.98 0.11 14.79
N SER A 99 -18.88 -1.06 14.15
CA SER A 99 -18.90 -1.22 12.70
C SER A 99 -20.22 -0.71 12.09
N LEU A 100 -21.34 -0.95 12.78
CA LEU A 100 -22.66 -0.47 12.41
C LEU A 100 -22.79 1.05 12.56
N GLY A 101 -22.28 1.60 13.68
CA GLY A 101 -22.31 3.05 13.93
C GLY A 101 -21.41 3.86 12.99
N HIS A 102 -20.34 3.27 12.46
CA HIS A 102 -19.47 3.89 11.47
C HIS A 102 -20.09 3.83 10.06
N VAL A 103 -20.57 2.65 9.63
CA VAL A 103 -21.33 2.53 8.36
C VAL A 103 -22.56 3.45 8.33
N LEU A 104 -23.25 3.63 9.47
CA LEU A 104 -24.37 4.57 9.60
C LEU A 104 -23.98 6.04 9.46
N ARG A 105 -22.75 6.42 9.82
CA ARG A 105 -22.24 7.79 9.72
C ARG A 105 -21.64 8.09 8.35
N SER A 106 -21.01 7.09 7.73
CA SER A 106 -20.36 7.20 6.42
C SER A 106 -21.33 6.99 5.26
N ALA A 107 -22.44 6.26 5.45
CA ALA A 107 -23.43 6.03 4.40
C ALA A 107 -24.33 7.26 4.17
N ARG A 108 -24.00 8.04 3.14
CA ARG A 108 -24.79 9.19 2.64
C ARG A 108 -25.18 10.20 3.72
N PRO A 109 -24.29 11.15 4.07
CA PRO A 109 -24.58 12.19 5.06
C PRO A 109 -25.84 13.02 4.73
N ASN A 110 -26.24 13.09 3.44
CA ASN A 110 -27.39 13.87 2.96
C ASN A 110 -28.53 13.07 2.31
N GLY A 111 -28.56 11.73 2.44
CA GLY A 111 -29.58 10.87 1.84
C GLY A 111 -30.84 10.70 2.70
N SER A 112 -32.00 10.47 2.07
CA SER A 112 -33.24 10.16 2.79
C SER A 112 -33.12 8.83 3.58
N LEU A 113 -33.94 8.66 4.62
CA LEU A 113 -33.93 7.46 5.46
C LEU A 113 -34.13 6.15 4.67
N LEU A 114 -34.92 6.20 3.59
CA LEU A 114 -35.17 5.07 2.68
C LEU A 114 -33.93 4.73 1.83
N GLU A 115 -33.17 5.72 1.40
CA GLU A 115 -31.94 5.52 0.62
C GLU A 115 -30.82 4.98 1.50
N ARG A 116 -30.70 5.47 2.74
CA ARG A 116 -29.78 4.90 3.73
C ARG A 116 -30.11 3.43 4.02
N ALA A 117 -31.39 3.11 4.19
CA ALA A 117 -31.85 1.73 4.40
C ALA A 117 -31.53 0.81 3.21
N ARG A 118 -31.77 1.26 1.97
CA ARG A 118 -31.41 0.50 0.76
C ARG A 118 -29.89 0.29 0.63
N GLN A 119 -29.10 1.30 0.97
CA GLN A 119 -27.63 1.19 0.97
C GLN A 119 -27.15 0.18 2.02
N MET A 120 -27.70 0.21 3.23
CA MET A 120 -27.38 -0.78 4.26
C MET A 120 -27.70 -2.20 3.80
N VAL A 121 -28.82 -2.41 3.11
CA VAL A 121 -29.16 -3.71 2.52
C VAL A 121 -28.17 -4.09 1.42
N ALA A 122 -27.72 -3.16 0.58
CA ALA A 122 -26.72 -3.42 -0.46
C ALA A 122 -25.33 -3.77 0.13
N VAL A 123 -24.87 -3.04 1.15
CA VAL A 123 -23.62 -3.34 1.88
C VAL A 123 -23.71 -4.67 2.62
N SER A 124 -24.86 -4.93 3.27
CA SER A 124 -25.08 -6.19 4.00
C SER A 124 -25.22 -7.41 3.08
N ARG A 125 -25.79 -7.22 1.88
CA ARG A 125 -25.86 -8.26 0.83
C ARG A 125 -24.52 -8.49 0.15
N SER A 126 -23.65 -7.48 0.12
CA SER A 126 -22.28 -7.62 -0.40
C SER A 126 -21.36 -8.28 0.64
N GLY A 127 -21.57 -8.06 1.95
CA GLY A 127 -20.96 -8.83 3.03
C GLY A 127 -19.42 -8.88 3.02
N ALA A 128 -18.84 -9.83 3.77
CA ALA A 128 -17.40 -10.10 3.76
C ALA A 128 -16.88 -10.57 2.39
N GLU A 129 -17.75 -11.15 1.57
CA GLU A 129 -17.45 -11.67 0.24
C GLU A 129 -17.17 -10.56 -0.79
N GLY A 130 -17.93 -9.46 -0.73
CA GLY A 130 -17.68 -8.27 -1.55
C GLY A 130 -16.41 -7.53 -1.13
N THR A 131 -16.09 -7.47 0.17
CA THR A 131 -14.81 -6.94 0.66
C THR A 131 -13.64 -7.79 0.16
N ARG A 132 -13.78 -9.12 0.19
CA ARG A 132 -12.78 -10.06 -0.32
C ARG A 132 -12.54 -9.88 -1.83
N GLU A 133 -13.60 -9.78 -2.62
CA GLU A 133 -13.50 -9.58 -4.08
C GLU A 133 -12.78 -8.26 -4.41
N LEU A 134 -13.08 -7.19 -3.69
CA LEU A 134 -12.39 -5.91 -3.86
C LEU A 134 -10.91 -6.03 -3.48
N THR A 135 -10.59 -6.55 -2.29
CA THR A 135 -9.20 -6.72 -1.87
C THR A 135 -8.43 -7.60 -2.85
N GLN A 136 -9.02 -8.69 -3.32
CA GLN A 136 -8.43 -9.54 -4.34
C GLN A 136 -8.11 -8.78 -5.62
N LEU A 137 -9.05 -7.98 -6.16
CA LEU A 137 -8.80 -7.20 -7.37
C LEU A 137 -7.67 -6.18 -7.18
N ARG A 138 -7.59 -5.52 -6.02
CA ARG A 138 -6.48 -4.61 -5.67
C ARG A 138 -5.16 -5.36 -5.67
N CYS A 139 -5.08 -6.46 -4.93
CA CYS A 139 -3.85 -7.25 -4.76
C CYS A 139 -3.36 -7.84 -6.09
N GLU A 140 -4.27 -8.41 -6.89
CA GLU A 140 -3.94 -8.97 -8.20
C GLU A 140 -3.45 -7.91 -9.18
N ARG A 141 -4.08 -6.72 -9.17
CA ARG A 141 -3.66 -5.63 -10.05
C ARG A 141 -2.32 -5.03 -9.63
N GLY A 142 -2.10 -4.79 -8.34
CA GLY A 142 -0.80 -4.31 -7.84
C GLY A 142 0.33 -5.27 -8.22
N ALA A 143 0.13 -6.57 -7.99
CA ALA A 143 1.06 -7.61 -8.41
C ALA A 143 1.24 -7.65 -9.94
N GLY A 144 0.17 -7.41 -10.71
CA GLY A 144 0.23 -7.32 -12.16
C GLY A 144 1.07 -6.15 -12.65
N ILE A 145 0.94 -4.97 -12.03
CA ILE A 145 1.72 -3.78 -12.34
C ILE A 145 3.21 -4.03 -12.06
N ALA A 146 3.55 -4.61 -10.91
CA ALA A 146 4.94 -4.96 -10.60
C ALA A 146 5.55 -5.87 -11.68
N ARG A 147 4.81 -6.90 -12.13
CA ARG A 147 5.27 -7.77 -13.23
C ARG A 147 5.41 -7.04 -14.56
N SER A 148 4.49 -6.15 -14.92
CA SER A 148 4.60 -5.39 -16.18
C SER A 148 5.78 -4.43 -16.20
N LEU A 149 6.23 -3.98 -15.03
CA LEU A 149 7.44 -3.17 -14.88
C LEU A 149 8.74 -4.00 -14.96
N GLY A 150 8.63 -5.34 -14.98
CA GLY A 150 9.77 -6.25 -15.04
C GLY A 150 10.30 -6.71 -13.68
N PHE A 151 9.61 -6.41 -12.58
CA PHE A 151 10.01 -6.88 -11.26
C PHE A 151 9.83 -8.40 -11.09
N PRO A 152 10.67 -9.04 -10.26
CA PRO A 152 10.61 -10.47 -10.03
C PRO A 152 9.32 -10.90 -9.33
N LEU A 153 9.05 -12.21 -9.38
CA LEU A 153 7.86 -12.80 -8.80
C LEU A 153 7.76 -12.51 -7.29
N ALA A 154 8.89 -12.49 -6.58
CA ALA A 154 8.94 -12.20 -5.15
C ALA A 154 8.37 -10.81 -4.81
N THR A 155 8.75 -9.75 -5.55
CA THR A 155 8.17 -8.41 -5.42
C THR A 155 6.66 -8.43 -5.66
N ALA A 156 6.21 -9.10 -6.72
CA ALA A 156 4.79 -9.19 -7.05
C ALA A 156 3.98 -10.00 -6.02
N GLU A 157 4.57 -11.02 -5.41
CA GLU A 157 3.97 -11.83 -4.34
C GLU A 157 3.88 -11.07 -3.03
N ALA A 158 4.91 -10.29 -2.69
CA ALA A 158 4.90 -9.42 -1.52
C ALA A 158 3.72 -8.43 -1.59
N ILE A 159 3.53 -7.77 -2.74
CA ILE A 159 2.41 -6.84 -2.97
C ILE A 159 1.06 -7.57 -2.88
N ARG A 160 0.97 -8.78 -3.46
CA ARG A 160 -0.28 -9.56 -3.47
C ARG A 160 -0.71 -9.97 -2.06
N GLY A 161 0.25 -10.36 -1.21
CA GLY A 161 0.05 -10.84 0.15
C GLY A 161 0.06 -9.75 1.23
N LEU A 162 0.04 -8.46 0.85
CA LEU A 162 0.09 -7.33 1.77
C LEU A 162 -1.01 -7.34 2.85
N ASP A 163 -2.25 -7.69 2.45
CA ASP A 163 -3.43 -7.69 3.34
C ASP A 163 -3.70 -9.08 3.97
N GLU A 164 -2.77 -10.04 3.82
CA GLU A 164 -2.85 -11.34 4.49
C GLU A 164 -2.45 -11.20 5.96
N HIS A 165 -3.08 -11.98 6.84
CA HIS A 165 -2.84 -11.95 8.27
C HIS A 165 -2.24 -13.28 8.73
N TRP A 166 -1.38 -13.25 9.74
CA TRP A 166 -0.73 -14.44 10.29
C TRP A 166 -1.71 -15.56 10.70
N ASP A 167 -2.91 -15.22 11.18
CA ASP A 167 -3.95 -16.17 11.59
C ASP A 167 -4.88 -16.65 10.46
N GLY A 168 -4.66 -16.18 9.22
CA GLY A 168 -5.50 -16.50 8.05
C GLY A 168 -6.81 -15.72 7.96
N ALA A 169 -7.05 -14.74 8.84
CA ALA A 169 -8.22 -13.86 8.74
C ALA A 169 -8.06 -12.75 7.68
N GLY A 170 -6.87 -12.66 7.06
CA GLY A 170 -6.54 -11.71 6.00
C GLY A 170 -7.06 -12.14 4.62
N TYR A 171 -6.75 -11.31 3.63
CA TYR A 171 -7.23 -11.46 2.26
C TYR A 171 -6.08 -11.23 1.27
N PRO A 172 -6.16 -11.77 0.04
CA PRO A 172 -7.33 -12.43 -0.57
C PRO A 172 -7.42 -13.95 -0.40
N ALA A 173 -6.31 -14.64 -0.18
CA ALA A 173 -6.25 -16.09 -0.12
C ALA A 173 -6.54 -16.65 1.28
N GLY A 174 -6.34 -15.85 2.35
CA GLY A 174 -6.52 -16.31 3.73
C GLY A 174 -5.36 -17.21 4.15
N LEU A 175 -4.14 -16.80 3.81
CA LEU A 175 -2.91 -17.55 4.08
C LEU A 175 -2.60 -17.52 5.57
N THR A 176 -2.14 -18.64 6.13
CA THR A 176 -1.79 -18.77 7.54
C THR A 176 -0.29 -18.89 7.73
N GLY A 177 0.23 -18.25 8.78
CA GLY A 177 1.64 -18.37 9.17
C GLY A 177 2.62 -18.09 8.02
N GLY A 178 3.52 -19.04 7.80
CA GLY A 178 4.55 -18.99 6.75
C GLY A 178 4.04 -19.23 5.32
N GLU A 179 2.73 -19.44 5.10
CA GLU A 179 2.17 -19.54 3.74
C GLU A 179 2.24 -18.19 3.00
N ASN A 180 2.16 -17.07 3.72
CA ASN A 180 2.46 -15.76 3.14
C ASN A 180 3.99 -15.58 3.05
N SER A 181 4.44 -15.05 1.91
CA SER A 181 5.85 -14.72 1.69
C SER A 181 6.40 -13.86 2.83
N LEU A 182 7.68 -14.05 3.17
CA LEU A 182 8.34 -13.24 4.21
C LEU A 182 8.22 -11.74 3.89
N LEU A 183 8.44 -11.37 2.63
CA LEU A 183 8.35 -9.98 2.17
C LEU A 183 6.94 -9.42 2.32
N GLY A 184 5.89 -10.20 2.00
CA GLY A 184 4.50 -9.81 2.21
C GLY A 184 4.16 -9.59 3.68
N ARG A 185 4.68 -10.44 4.57
CA ARG A 185 4.52 -10.29 6.03
C ARG A 185 5.21 -9.03 6.55
N ILE A 186 6.44 -8.73 6.10
CA ILE A 186 7.15 -7.50 6.43
C ILE A 186 6.36 -6.27 5.95
N LEU A 187 5.88 -6.32 4.70
CA LEU A 187 5.14 -5.24 4.07
C LEU A 187 3.83 -4.92 4.82
N GLY A 188 3.08 -5.96 5.23
CA GLY A 188 1.86 -5.81 6.04
C GLY A 188 2.10 -5.16 7.41
N LEU A 189 3.16 -5.59 8.11
CA LEU A 189 3.57 -4.98 9.39
C LEU A 189 4.01 -3.52 9.17
N ALA A 190 4.91 -3.28 8.23
CA ALA A 190 5.48 -1.96 7.94
C ALA A 190 4.41 -0.92 7.61
N GLN A 191 3.43 -1.29 6.77
CA GLN A 191 2.32 -0.40 6.42
C GLN A 191 1.50 0.00 7.64
N THR A 192 1.29 -0.92 8.58
CA THR A 192 0.46 -0.64 9.75
C THR A 192 1.25 0.17 10.78
N VAL A 193 2.52 -0.16 10.98
CA VAL A 193 3.43 0.62 11.84
C VAL A 193 3.50 2.08 11.40
N GLU A 194 3.70 2.35 10.10
CA GLU A 194 3.78 3.73 9.59
C GLU A 194 2.51 4.55 9.89
N VAL A 195 1.33 3.92 9.78
CA VAL A 195 0.08 4.63 10.05
C VAL A 195 -0.06 4.99 11.52
N TYR A 196 0.38 4.09 12.41
CA TYR A 196 0.31 4.30 13.85
C TYR A 196 1.47 5.16 14.38
N SER A 197 2.61 5.22 13.70
CA SER A 197 3.76 6.04 14.12
C SER A 197 3.45 7.54 14.12
N VAL A 198 2.49 7.97 13.28
CA VAL A 198 1.95 9.34 13.29
C VAL A 198 1.37 9.72 14.65
N ALA A 199 0.82 8.76 15.39
CA ALA A 199 0.26 8.99 16.72
C ALA A 199 1.33 8.92 17.84
N GLY A 200 2.50 8.39 17.53
CA GLY A 200 3.62 8.23 18.47
C GLY A 200 4.27 6.86 18.37
N ARG A 201 5.57 6.82 18.72
CA ARG A 201 6.39 5.61 18.76
C ARG A 201 5.77 4.51 19.62
N GLU A 202 5.40 4.86 20.85
CA GLU A 202 4.87 3.93 21.84
C GLU A 202 3.57 3.29 21.34
N ILE A 203 2.73 4.09 20.67
CA ILE A 203 1.45 3.63 20.10
C ILE A 203 1.68 2.64 18.95
N ALA A 204 2.66 2.88 18.09
CA ALA A 204 3.02 1.96 17.02
C ALA A 204 3.55 0.63 17.57
N CYS A 205 4.43 0.67 18.57
CA CYS A 205 4.96 -0.53 19.23
C CYS A 205 3.86 -1.30 19.97
N GLU A 206 2.99 -0.62 20.73
CA GLU A 206 1.83 -1.24 21.39
C GLU A 206 0.89 -1.91 20.40
N MET A 207 0.61 -1.28 19.25
CA MET A 207 -0.20 -1.85 18.19
C MET A 207 0.41 -3.11 17.61
N ALA A 208 1.72 -3.10 17.31
CA ALA A 208 2.44 -4.26 16.80
C ALA A 208 2.38 -5.44 17.79
N ARG A 209 2.69 -5.18 19.08
CA ARG A 209 2.57 -6.16 20.18
C ARG A 209 1.16 -6.74 20.28
N ALA A 210 0.14 -5.88 20.32
CA ALA A 210 -1.24 -6.29 20.51
C ALA A 210 -1.78 -7.17 19.38
N ARG A 211 -1.20 -7.07 18.18
CA ARG A 211 -1.59 -7.84 16.99
C ARG A 211 -0.62 -8.96 16.62
N SER A 212 0.44 -9.17 17.41
CA SER A 212 1.37 -10.28 17.26
C SER A 212 0.63 -11.62 17.35
N GLY A 213 0.92 -12.55 16.43
CA GLY A 213 0.30 -13.86 16.34
C GLY A 213 -1.14 -13.86 15.80
N THR A 214 -1.70 -12.71 15.45
CA THR A 214 -2.99 -12.60 14.75
C THR A 214 -2.80 -11.98 13.38
N TRP A 215 -2.47 -10.69 13.33
CA TRP A 215 -2.20 -10.02 12.06
C TRP A 215 -0.75 -10.22 11.64
N PHE A 216 0.16 -10.10 12.59
CA PHE A 216 1.59 -10.07 12.32
C PHE A 216 2.28 -11.32 12.81
N ASP A 217 3.29 -11.74 12.05
CA ASP A 217 4.23 -12.76 12.48
C ASP A 217 4.97 -12.29 13.75
N PRO A 218 4.92 -13.06 14.84
CA PRO A 218 5.63 -12.71 16.07
C PRO A 218 7.12 -12.42 15.88
N ALA A 219 7.81 -13.15 15.01
CA ALA A 219 9.24 -12.94 14.77
C ALA A 219 9.52 -11.59 14.10
N LEU A 220 8.58 -11.09 13.30
CA LEU A 220 8.71 -9.76 12.69
C LEU A 220 8.38 -8.64 13.67
N VAL A 221 7.46 -8.90 14.61
CA VAL A 221 7.18 -7.97 15.71
C VAL A 221 8.42 -7.86 16.60
N ASP A 222 9.05 -8.98 16.96
CA ASP A 222 10.28 -8.98 17.75
C ASP A 222 11.41 -8.19 17.06
N ALA A 223 11.58 -8.37 15.74
CA ALA A 223 12.55 -7.60 14.95
C ALA A 223 12.22 -6.09 14.90
N PHE A 224 10.94 -5.73 14.79
CA PHE A 224 10.53 -4.33 14.85
C PHE A 224 10.73 -3.72 16.25
N GLU A 225 10.50 -4.48 17.32
CA GLU A 225 10.73 -3.99 18.69
C GLU A 225 12.21 -3.76 18.98
N ALA A 226 13.11 -4.52 18.36
CA ALA A 226 14.55 -4.30 18.50
C ALA A 226 14.98 -2.88 18.08
N VAL A 227 14.20 -2.21 17.22
CA VAL A 227 14.46 -0.84 16.76
C VAL A 227 13.65 0.24 17.52
N GLU A 228 12.95 -0.13 18.61
CA GLU A 228 12.17 0.82 19.44
C GLU A 228 13.04 1.95 20.01
N HIS A 229 14.31 1.68 20.29
CA HIS A 229 15.25 2.67 20.85
C HIS A 229 16.14 3.36 19.80
N ASP A 230 15.92 3.11 18.51
CA ASP A 230 16.67 3.73 17.42
C ASP A 230 16.13 5.14 17.12
N GLU A 231 16.64 6.15 17.83
CA GLU A 231 16.17 7.54 17.69
C GLU A 231 16.26 8.08 16.26
N ASP A 232 17.30 7.69 15.52
CA ASP A 232 17.52 8.16 14.15
C ASP A 232 16.45 7.57 13.21
N PHE A 233 16.14 6.27 13.34
CA PHE A 233 15.06 5.64 12.59
C PHE A 233 13.72 6.33 12.82
N TRP A 234 13.37 6.64 14.06
CA TRP A 234 12.10 7.31 14.37
C TRP A 234 12.08 8.77 13.90
N ALA A 235 13.22 9.46 13.91
CA ALA A 235 13.35 10.79 13.32
C ALA A 235 13.16 10.73 11.79
N ASP A 236 13.71 9.73 11.11
CA ASP A 236 13.52 9.52 9.67
C ASP A 236 12.04 9.37 9.28
N LEU A 237 11.22 8.76 10.15
CA LEU A 237 9.77 8.64 9.90
C LEU A 237 9.01 9.97 9.98
N THR A 238 9.63 11.03 10.46
CA THR A 238 9.04 12.39 10.49
C THR A 238 9.43 13.24 9.28
N LEU A 239 10.33 12.75 8.42
CA LEU A 239 10.76 13.45 7.22
C LEU A 239 9.60 13.59 6.22
N GLU A 240 9.65 14.69 5.45
CA GLU A 240 8.69 15.01 4.39
C GLU A 240 9.41 15.52 3.13
N GLY A 241 8.69 15.57 2.01
CA GLY A 241 9.20 16.16 0.77
C GLY A 241 10.49 15.51 0.27
N ASP A 242 11.41 16.35 -0.20
CA ASP A 242 12.68 15.91 -0.82
C ASP A 242 13.61 15.20 0.18
N GLU A 243 13.56 15.56 1.47
CA GLU A 243 14.38 14.92 2.50
C GLU A 243 13.99 13.45 2.70
N LEU A 244 12.68 13.17 2.73
CA LEU A 244 12.17 11.80 2.79
C LEU A 244 12.55 11.01 1.53
N GLN A 245 12.46 11.64 0.36
CA GLN A 245 12.82 11.01 -0.91
C GLN A 245 14.29 10.63 -0.95
N LEU A 246 15.17 11.55 -0.56
CA LEU A 246 16.61 11.31 -0.47
C LEU A 246 16.90 10.19 0.54
N ARG A 247 16.22 10.20 1.70
CA ARG A 247 16.42 9.16 2.70
C ARG A 247 16.01 7.78 2.20
N VAL A 248 14.87 7.65 1.54
CA VAL A 248 14.43 6.37 0.95
C VAL A 248 15.40 5.89 -0.12
N ALA A 249 15.96 6.77 -0.96
CA ALA A 249 16.94 6.39 -1.97
C ALA A 249 18.20 5.74 -1.37
N THR A 250 18.57 6.10 -0.12
CA THR A 250 19.70 5.46 0.58
C THR A 250 19.39 4.05 1.11
N MET A 251 18.12 3.64 1.13
CA MET A 251 17.71 2.28 1.54
C MET A 251 17.74 1.29 0.38
N GLU A 252 17.87 1.77 -0.86
CA GLU A 252 18.01 0.93 -2.04
C GLU A 252 19.36 0.19 -1.97
N PRO A 253 19.40 -1.15 -2.07
CA PRO A 253 20.65 -1.90 -1.98
C PRO A 253 21.62 -1.50 -3.11
N GLU A 254 22.84 -1.07 -2.74
CA GLU A 254 23.80 -0.42 -3.66
C GLU A 254 24.15 -1.28 -4.89
N ASP A 255 24.32 -2.60 -4.72
CA ASP A 255 24.66 -3.53 -5.81
C ASP A 255 23.44 -3.96 -6.66
N ARG A 256 22.24 -3.45 -6.32
CA ARG A 256 20.96 -3.79 -6.96
C ARG A 256 20.17 -2.56 -7.39
N VAL A 257 20.82 -1.40 -7.48
CA VAL A 257 20.20 -0.18 -8.03
C VAL A 257 19.78 -0.42 -9.47
N LEU A 258 18.54 -0.12 -9.79
CA LEU A 258 18.03 -0.17 -11.16
C LEU A 258 18.03 1.23 -11.76
N GLU A 259 18.57 1.36 -12.96
CA GLU A 259 18.52 2.60 -13.73
C GLU A 259 17.25 2.65 -14.58
N ALA A 260 16.67 3.84 -14.69
CA ALA A 260 15.52 4.10 -15.53
C ALA A 260 15.98 4.52 -16.92
N ASP A 261 16.33 3.55 -17.76
CA ASP A 261 16.54 3.79 -19.18
C ASP A 261 15.23 4.16 -19.91
N GLU A 262 15.35 4.55 -21.19
CA GLU A 262 14.19 4.98 -21.99
C GLU A 262 13.09 3.92 -22.05
N GLU A 263 13.46 2.64 -22.23
CA GLU A 263 12.52 1.53 -22.27
C GLU A 263 11.81 1.32 -20.91
N THR A 264 12.55 1.47 -19.81
CA THR A 264 12.03 1.38 -18.45
C THR A 264 11.07 2.52 -18.16
N LEU A 265 11.43 3.76 -18.56
CA LEU A 265 10.56 4.93 -18.43
C LEU A 265 9.27 4.77 -19.23
N ASP A 266 9.33 4.18 -20.43
CA ASP A 266 8.14 3.86 -21.22
C ASP A 266 7.25 2.83 -20.51
N ARG A 267 7.84 1.74 -19.99
CA ARG A 267 7.08 0.72 -19.22
C ARG A 267 6.44 1.33 -17.97
N VAL A 268 7.16 2.17 -17.25
CA VAL A 268 6.63 2.90 -16.08
C VAL A 268 5.47 3.81 -16.49
N SER A 269 5.64 4.59 -17.55
CA SER A 269 4.62 5.52 -18.04
C SER A 269 3.36 4.78 -18.47
N GLU A 270 3.49 3.66 -19.19
CA GLU A 270 2.34 2.85 -19.62
C GLU A 270 1.63 2.21 -18.43
N ALA A 271 2.37 1.64 -17.47
CA ALA A 271 1.80 1.03 -16.28
C ALA A 271 1.03 2.06 -15.43
N PHE A 272 1.61 3.24 -15.20
CA PHE A 272 0.96 4.30 -14.43
C PHE A 272 -0.21 4.96 -15.17
N ALA A 273 -0.16 5.05 -16.51
CA ALA A 273 -1.31 5.46 -17.30
C ALA A 273 -2.52 4.53 -17.05
N GLN A 274 -2.27 3.22 -16.98
CA GLN A 274 -3.33 2.25 -16.65
C GLN A 274 -3.85 2.41 -15.21
N VAL A 275 -3.00 2.78 -14.25
CA VAL A 275 -3.40 3.06 -12.86
C VAL A 275 -4.29 4.31 -12.80
N VAL A 276 -3.86 5.40 -13.44
CA VAL A 276 -4.61 6.66 -13.49
C VAL A 276 -5.96 6.48 -14.19
N ASP A 277 -5.96 5.83 -15.36
CA ASP A 277 -7.19 5.59 -16.14
C ASP A 277 -8.15 4.64 -15.43
N ALA A 278 -7.67 3.74 -14.55
CA ALA A 278 -8.54 2.88 -13.74
C ALA A 278 -9.34 3.65 -12.70
N LYS A 279 -8.77 4.78 -12.21
CA LYS A 279 -9.29 5.48 -11.05
C LYS A 279 -10.61 6.19 -11.34
N SER A 280 -10.78 6.68 -12.56
CA SER A 280 -11.98 7.36 -13.00
C SER A 280 -12.62 6.62 -14.19
N PRO A 281 -13.86 6.13 -14.04
CA PRO A 281 -14.55 5.43 -15.12
C PRO A 281 -14.87 6.36 -16.31
N TRP A 282 -14.80 7.68 -16.11
CA TRP A 282 -15.10 8.70 -17.12
C TRP A 282 -13.90 9.05 -18.01
N THR A 283 -12.68 8.74 -17.57
CA THR A 283 -11.44 9.07 -18.28
C THR A 283 -10.73 7.83 -18.79
N TYR A 284 -11.47 6.76 -19.06
CA TYR A 284 -10.92 5.53 -19.61
C TYR A 284 -10.14 5.81 -20.91
N ARG A 285 -8.86 5.40 -20.95
CA ARG A 285 -7.91 5.64 -22.05
C ARG A 285 -7.61 7.11 -22.33
N HIS A 286 -7.91 8.02 -21.42
CA HIS A 286 -7.62 9.44 -21.61
C HIS A 286 -6.11 9.68 -21.72
N SER A 287 -5.32 9.08 -20.83
CA SER A 287 -3.85 9.19 -20.83
C SER A 287 -3.27 8.76 -22.19
N LEU A 288 -3.71 7.61 -22.71
CA LEU A 288 -3.30 7.11 -24.04
C LEU A 288 -3.80 8.01 -25.19
N GLY A 289 -4.98 8.60 -25.04
CA GLY A 289 -5.55 9.54 -26.00
C GLY A 289 -4.72 10.81 -26.12
N VAL A 290 -4.32 11.39 -24.98
CA VAL A 290 -3.43 12.57 -24.91
C VAL A 290 -2.06 12.25 -25.51
N ALA A 291 -1.46 11.12 -25.14
CA ALA A 291 -0.16 10.71 -25.68
C ALA A 291 -0.18 10.61 -27.22
N ARG A 292 -1.26 10.09 -27.81
CA ARG A 292 -1.39 9.95 -29.28
C ARG A 292 -1.41 11.29 -30.03
N VAL A 293 -1.94 12.36 -29.41
CA VAL A 293 -2.08 13.67 -30.05
C VAL A 293 -0.92 14.63 -29.74
N ALA A 294 -0.05 14.27 -28.79
CA ALA A 294 1.12 15.06 -28.41
C ALA A 294 2.32 14.88 -29.38
N VAL A 295 2.19 14.00 -30.37
CA VAL A 295 3.19 13.67 -31.41
C VAL A 295 2.98 14.50 -32.67
#